data_AF-A0A317ZW63-F1
#
_entry.id   AF-A0A317ZW63-F1
#
_cell.length_a   1.000
_cell.length_b   1.000
_cell.length_c   1.000
_cell.angle_alpha   90.00
_cell.angle_beta   90.00
_cell.angle_gamma   90.00
#
_symmetry.space_group_name_H-M   'P 1'
#
loop_
_entity.id
_entity.type
_entity.pdbx_description
1 polymer ?
#
loop_
_entity_poly.entity_id
_entity_poly.type
_entity_poly.pdbx_seq_one_letter_code
_entity_poly.pdbx_strand_id
1 'polypeptide(L)' 'MTSPETQNSFDPADLTFVTSGVTDQEAAAVTAVLRALLRAESDTLHAATPHGAKTAWQDSQRPLRTALARGEGRWRGFGV' A
#
# COMPACT_ATOMS: atom_id res chain seq x y z
N MET A 1 -11.18 14.29 -1.98
CA MET A 1 -11.81 13.27 -1.12
C MET A 1 -11.49 11.91 -1.72
N THR A 2 -10.33 11.35 -1.36
CA THR A 2 -9.94 9.98 -1.73
C THR A 2 -9.82 9.23 -0.43
N SER A 3 -10.86 8.48 -0.09
CA SER A 3 -10.84 7.54 1.03
C SER A 3 -9.72 6.55 0.75
N PRO A 4 -8.66 6.50 1.55
CA PRO A 4 -7.72 5.45 1.36
C PRO A 4 -8.41 4.18 1.92
N GLU A 5 -8.27 3.10 1.16
CA GLU A 5 -8.13 1.75 1.66
C GLU A 5 -9.21 1.15 2.59
N THR A 6 -10.02 0.26 2.01
CA THR A 6 -10.29 -1.05 2.62
C THR A 6 -8.94 -1.78 2.78
N GLN A 7 -8.09 -1.33 3.69
CA GLN A 7 -6.84 -1.99 4.03
C GLN A 7 -7.23 -3.25 4.79
N ASN A 8 -7.40 -4.36 4.06
CA ASN A 8 -7.26 -5.76 4.47
C ASN A 8 -7.29 -6.03 5.99
N SER A 9 -8.37 -5.61 6.66
CA SER A 9 -8.49 -5.70 8.11
C SER A 9 -9.05 -7.08 8.41
N PHE A 10 -8.20 -7.95 8.95
CA PHE A 10 -8.62 -9.27 9.42
C PHE A 10 -9.77 -9.15 10.42
N ASP A 11 -10.96 -9.62 10.02
CA ASP A 11 -12.12 -9.71 10.90
C ASP A 11 -12.08 -11.05 11.65
N PRO A 12 -12.07 -11.06 13.00
CA PRO A 12 -12.17 -12.29 13.76
C PRO A 12 -13.42 -13.13 13.44
N ALA A 13 -14.47 -12.53 12.87
CA ALA A 13 -15.66 -13.25 12.40
C ALA A 13 -15.38 -14.20 11.21
N ASP A 14 -14.25 -14.04 10.52
CA ASP A 14 -13.86 -14.90 9.40
C ASP A 14 -13.22 -16.24 9.84
N LEU A 15 -12.92 -16.41 11.14
CA LEU A 15 -12.33 -17.63 11.69
C LEU A 15 -13.40 -18.68 12.02
N THR A 16 -13.24 -19.89 11.48
CA THR A 16 -14.08 -21.06 11.84
C THR A 16 -13.24 -22.12 12.53
N PHE A 17 -13.62 -22.50 13.75
CA PHE A 17 -13.01 -23.62 14.48
C PHE A 17 -13.71 -24.93 14.10
N VAL A 18 -12.99 -25.83 13.42
CA VAL A 18 -13.53 -27.14 13.00
C VAL A 18 -13.42 -28.22 14.07
N THR A 19 -12.64 -27.99 15.12
CA THR A 19 -12.48 -28.94 16.22
C THR A 19 -13.61 -28.80 17.24
N SER A 20 -14.11 -29.93 17.72
CA SER A 20 -15.14 -29.95 18.77
C SER A 20 -14.57 -29.56 20.12
N GLY A 21 -15.38 -28.91 20.97
CA GLY A 21 -15.03 -28.65 22.37
C GLY A 21 -14.09 -27.46 22.60
N VAL A 22 -13.93 -26.57 21.62
CA VAL A 22 -13.19 -25.30 21.82
C VAL A 22 -13.99 -24.40 22.76
N THR A 23 -13.33 -23.94 23.82
CA THR A 23 -13.89 -22.93 24.72
C THR A 23 -13.73 -21.52 24.15
N ASP A 24 -14.58 -20.59 24.57
CA ASP A 24 -14.49 -19.18 24.16
C ASP A 24 -13.11 -18.57 24.47
N GLN A 25 -12.50 -18.99 25.59
CA GLN A 25 -11.18 -18.53 25.99
C GLN A 25 -10.07 -19.03 25.07
N GLU A 26 -10.14 -20.29 24.63
CA GLU A 26 -9.18 -20.85 23.68
C GLU A 26 -9.34 -20.21 22.30
N ALA A 27 -10.58 -20.02 21.85
CA ALA A 27 -10.87 -19.33 20.60
C ALA A 27 -10.31 -17.89 20.60
N ALA A 28 -10.50 -17.16 21.71
CA ALA A 28 -9.94 -15.83 21.89
C ALA A 28 -8.41 -15.82 21.89
N ALA A 29 -7.77 -16.80 22.57
CA ALA A 29 -6.32 -16.91 22.62
C ALA A 29 -5.72 -17.16 21.23
N VAL A 30 -6.26 -18.11 20.47
CA VAL A 30 -5.81 -18.41 19.10
C VAL A 30 -6.00 -17.21 18.19
N THR A 31 -7.16 -16.56 18.27
CA THR A 31 -7.46 -15.36 17.49
C THR A 31 -6.46 -14.23 17.80
N ALA A 32 -6.11 -14.02 19.07
CA ALA A 32 -5.13 -13.02 19.48
C ALA A 32 -3.73 -13.31 18.92
N VAL A 33 -3.31 -14.58 18.94
CA VAL A 33 -2.01 -15.00 18.36
C VAL A 33 -1.99 -14.76 16.85
N LEU A 34 -3.03 -15.18 16.12
CA LEU A 34 -3.11 -14.98 14.67
C LEU A 34 -3.11 -13.49 14.31
N ARG A 35 -3.85 -12.66 15.05
CA ARG A 35 -3.84 -11.20 14.86
C ARG A 35 -2.47 -10.59 15.11
N ALA A 36 -1.78 -11.02 16.17
CA ALA A 36 -0.43 -10.54 16.48
C ALA A 36 0.57 -10.88 15.38
N LEU A 37 0.52 -12.11 14.85
CA LEU A 37 1.39 -12.55 13.75
C LEU A 37 1.12 -11.76 12.47
N LEU A 38 -0.15 -11.61 12.08
CA LEU A 38 -0.51 -10.85 10.89
C LEU A 38 -0.10 -9.39 10.99
N ARG A 39 -0.22 -8.79 12.19
CA ARG A 39 0.25 -7.43 12.43
C ARG A 39 1.75 -7.31 12.26
N ALA A 40 2.53 -8.23 12.84
CA ALA A 40 3.97 -8.23 12.73
C ALA A 40 4.45 -8.39 11.27
N GLU A 41 3.79 -9.24 10.49
CA GLU A 41 4.07 -9.40 9.06
C GLU A 41 3.73 -8.12 8.28
N SER A 42 2.56 -7.54 8.53
CA SER A 42 2.15 -6.28 7.90
C SER A 42 3.12 -5.15 8.23
N ASP A 43 3.54 -5.02 9.49
CA ASP A 43 4.52 -4.02 9.91
C ASP A 43 5.87 -4.22 9.22
N THR A 44 6.28 -5.46 8.98
CA THR A 44 7.52 -5.77 8.24
C THR A 44 7.41 -5.36 6.77
N LEU A 45 6.27 -5.62 6.13
CA LEU A 45 6.01 -5.19 4.74
C LEU A 45 5.91 -3.66 4.62
N HIS A 46 5.27 -3.00 5.58
CA HIS A 46 5.19 -1.54 5.61
C HIS A 46 6.54 -0.89 5.94
N ALA A 47 7.36 -1.50 6.80
CA ALA A 47 8.73 -1.06 7.06
C ALA A 47 9.65 -1.21 5.82
N ALA A 48 9.36 -2.18 4.95
CA ALA A 48 10.06 -2.37 3.68
C ALA A 48 9.69 -1.34 2.60
N THR A 49 8.69 -0.47 2.85
CA THR A 49 8.50 0.75 2.06
C THR A 49 9.22 1.89 2.78
N PRO A 50 10.51 2.12 2.49
CA PRO A 50 11.12 3.31 2.99
C PRO A 50 10.41 4.46 2.26
N HIS A 51 9.76 5.33 3.03
CA HIS A 51 9.92 6.75 2.76
C HIS A 51 11.40 7.06 2.98
N GLY A 52 12.26 6.53 2.10
CA GLY A 52 13.69 6.72 2.17
C GLY A 52 13.93 8.21 2.10
N ALA A 53 14.98 8.68 2.77
CA ALA A 53 15.49 10.01 2.51
C ALA A 53 15.56 10.19 0.98
N LYS A 54 14.94 11.26 0.48
CA LYS A 54 14.85 11.53 -0.96
C LYS A 54 16.24 11.33 -1.57
N THR A 55 16.35 10.47 -2.57
CA THR A 55 17.65 10.20 -3.19
C THR A 55 18.14 11.46 -3.89
N ALA A 56 19.45 11.64 -4.03
CA ALA A 56 20.01 12.77 -4.79
C ALA A 56 19.48 12.83 -6.24
N TRP A 57 19.08 11.69 -6.80
CA TRP A 57 18.38 11.61 -8.08
C TRP A 57 16.96 12.17 -8.01
N GLN A 58 16.15 11.82 -6.99
CA GLN A 58 14.82 12.39 -6.77
C GLN A 58 14.87 13.90 -6.53
N ASP A 59 15.88 14.40 -5.83
CA ASP A 59 16.05 15.83 -5.55
C ASP A 59 16.48 16.63 -6.80
N SER A 60 17.15 15.98 -7.75
CA SER A 60 17.59 16.59 -9.01
C SER A 60 16.61 16.39 -10.18
N GLN A 61 15.47 15.74 -9.97
CA GLN A 61 14.43 15.62 -11.01
C GLN A 61 13.85 16.99 -11.34
N ARG A 62 14.12 17.46 -12.57
CA ARG A 62 13.51 18.68 -13.10
C ARG A 62 12.04 18.42 -13.47
N PRO A 63 11.16 19.45 -13.40
CA PRO A 63 9.78 19.32 -13.83
C PRO A 63 9.70 18.82 -15.27
N LEU A 64 8.79 17.88 -15.51
CA LEU A 64 8.50 17.40 -16.86
C LEU A 64 8.03 18.58 -17.71
N ARG A 65 8.50 18.62 -18.97
CA ARG A 65 8.07 19.64 -19.94
C ARG A 65 6.55 19.54 -20.13
N THR A 66 5.89 20.68 -20.18
CA THR A 66 4.45 20.76 -20.47
C THR A 66 4.14 20.06 -21.78
N ALA A 67 3.04 19.29 -21.82
CA ALA A 67 2.60 18.63 -23.03
C ALA A 67 2.39 19.66 -24.15
N LEU A 68 2.97 19.38 -25.31
CA LEU A 68 2.73 20.18 -26.52
C LEU A 68 1.26 20.02 -26.92
N ALA A 69 0.50 21.11 -26.86
CA ALA A 69 -0.87 21.12 -27.37
C ALA A 69 -0.86 20.79 -28.87
N ARG A 70 -1.53 19.71 -29.27
CA ARG A 70 -1.77 19.43 -30.69
C ARG A 70 -2.75 20.47 -31.21
N GLY A 71 -2.33 21.28 -32.17
CA GLY A 71 -3.15 22.29 -32.83
C GLY A 71 -2.50 22.72 -34.15
N GLU A 72 -3.32 23.07 -35.14
CA GLU A 72 -2.85 23.52 -36.45
C GLU A 72 -1.87 24.70 -36.27
N GLY A 73 -0.64 24.54 -36.75
CA GLY A 73 0.41 25.56 -36.72
C GLY A 73 1.39 25.53 -35.54
N ARG A 74 1.24 24.65 -34.53
CA ARG A 74 2.15 24.63 -33.35
C ARG A 74 3.36 23.69 -33.44
N TRP A 75 3.55 23.00 -34.56
CA TRP A 75 4.76 22.23 -34.88
C TRP A 75 5.60 23.02 -35.89
N ARG A 76 6.38 24.01 -35.44
CA ARG A 76 7.40 24.65 -36.28
C ARG A 76 8.77 24.50 -35.63
N GLY A 77 9.55 23.55 -36.12
CA GLY A 77 10.93 23.38 -35.68
C GLY A 77 11.58 22.10 -36.19
N PHE A 78 11.78 21.99 -37.50
CA PHE A 78 12.96 21.42 -38.16
C PHE A 78 12.96 21.94 -39.60
N GLY A 79 13.38 23.20 -39.78
CA GLY A 79 13.61 23.80 -41.10
C GLY A 79 15.04 24.32 -41.13
N VAL A 80 15.83 23.79 -42.06
CA VAL A 80 17.15 24.28 -42.48
C VAL A 80 17.07 25.73 -42.94
#